data_AF-A0A831KF73-F1
#
_entry.id   AF-A0A831KF73-F1
#
_cell.length_a   1.000
_cell.length_b   1.000
_cell.length_c   1.000
_cell.angle_alpha   90.00
_cell.angle_beta   90.00
_cell.angle_gamma   90.00
#
_symmetry.space_group_name_H-M   'P 1'
#
loop_
_entity.id
_entity.type
_entity.pdbx_description
1 polymer ?
#
loop_
_entity_poly.entity_id
_entity_poly.type
_entity_poly.pdbx_seq_one_letter_code
_entity_poly.pdbx_strand_id
1 'polypeptide(L)'
;MKTLNRAAFIIKPKEPYIRWAASREEGNLSLAEGLRNRAAVYLVPEGPTGREETPPLDDYSKEIFQYELEAWDTDESKWPAPRTLEMFLLGK
;
A
#
# COMPACT_ATOMS: atom_id res chain seq x y z
N MET A 1 17.63 -21.46 17.66
CA MET A 1 16.63 -20.65 16.92
C MET A 1 17.22 -19.27 16.71
N LYS A 2 17.33 -18.79 15.46
CA LYS A 2 17.72 -17.40 15.17
C LYS A 2 16.42 -16.59 15.05
N THR A 3 16.25 -15.58 15.89
CA THR A 3 15.14 -14.63 15.77
C THR A 3 15.46 -13.64 14.65
N LEU A 4 14.52 -13.40 13.75
CA LEU A 4 14.65 -12.37 12.71
C LEU A 4 14.03 -11.08 13.22
N ASN A 5 14.83 -10.02 13.28
CA ASN A 5 14.35 -8.68 13.61
C ASN A 5 13.95 -7.98 12.31
N ARG A 6 12.65 -7.93 12.00
CA ARG A 6 12.13 -7.29 10.79
C ARG A 6 11.18 -6.15 11.16
N ALA A 7 11.36 -5.03 10.49
CA ALA A 7 10.36 -3.97 10.47
C ALA A 7 9.17 -4.37 9.59
N ALA A 8 8.04 -3.69 9.81
CA ALA A 8 6.85 -3.86 9.00
C ALA A 8 6.19 -2.51 8.72
N PHE A 9 5.72 -2.31 7.50
CA PHE A 9 4.82 -1.21 7.18
C PHE A 9 3.37 -1.64 7.39
N ILE A 10 2.61 -0.83 8.12
CA ILE A 10 1.16 -0.96 8.24
C ILE A 10 0.53 0.13 7.38
N ILE A 11 -0.04 -0.26 6.26
CA ILE A 11 -0.61 0.66 5.27
C ILE A 11 -2.12 0.67 5.41
N LYS A 12 -2.68 1.88 5.54
CA LYS A 12 -4.12 2.11 5.52
C LYS A 12 -4.51 2.83 4.23
N PRO A 13 -5.53 2.38 3.51
CA PRO A 13 -5.94 3.02 2.28
C PRO A 13 -6.54 4.41 2.57
N LYS A 14 -6.15 5.40 1.77
CA LYS A 14 -6.79 6.72 1.77
C LYS A 14 -7.99 6.73 0.83
N GLU A 15 -8.84 7.74 1.00
CA GLU A 15 -10.08 7.89 0.25
C GLU A 15 -9.93 7.82 -1.29
N PRO A 16 -8.89 8.40 -1.93
CA PRO A 16 -8.71 8.26 -3.38
C PRO A 16 -8.55 6.80 -3.84
N TYR A 17 -7.80 5.99 -3.08
CA TYR A 17 -7.64 4.56 -3.35
C TYR A 17 -8.97 3.82 -3.16
N ILE A 18 -9.68 4.10 -2.05
CA ILE A 18 -10.97 3.45 -1.74
C ILE A 18 -11.98 3.70 -2.86
N ARG A 19 -12.11 4.95 -3.30
CA ARG A 19 -13.01 5.31 -4.40
C ARG A 19 -12.63 4.66 -5.71
N TRP A 20 -11.33 4.62 -6.03
CA TRP A 20 -10.86 3.95 -7.24
C TRP A 20 -11.15 2.44 -7.19
N ALA A 21 -10.80 1.76 -6.09
CA ALA A 21 -11.03 0.32 -5.92
C ALA A 21 -12.53 -0.02 -5.96
N ALA A 22 -13.37 0.74 -5.25
CA ALA A 22 -14.82 0.55 -5.27
C ALA A 22 -15.48 0.85 -6.63
N SER A 23 -14.78 1.53 -7.55
CA SER A 23 -15.27 1.70 -8.93
C SER A 23 -15.00 0.49 -9.83
N ARG A 24 -14.17 -0.47 -9.38
CA ARG A 24 -13.80 -1.67 -10.15
C ARG A 24 -14.78 -2.81 -9.98
N GLU A 25 -15.45 -2.89 -8.84
CA GLU A 25 -16.63 -3.72 -8.67
C GLU A 25 -17.88 -2.84 -8.70
N GLU A 26 -18.81 -3.08 -9.62
CA GLU A 26 -19.99 -2.22 -9.83
C GLU A 26 -20.77 -1.95 -8.52
N GLY A 27 -20.59 -0.75 -7.96
CA GLY A 27 -21.50 -0.16 -6.98
C GLY A 27 -21.54 -0.78 -5.58
N ASN A 28 -20.52 -1.56 -5.18
CA ASN A 28 -20.54 -2.20 -3.87
C ASN A 28 -20.10 -1.24 -2.73
N LEU A 29 -21.04 -0.46 -2.19
CA LEU A 29 -20.79 0.43 -1.04
C LEU A 29 -20.24 -0.33 0.19
N SER A 30 -20.60 -1.60 0.36
CA SER A 30 -20.09 -2.45 1.45
C SER A 30 -18.59 -2.72 1.31
N LEU A 31 -18.08 -2.81 0.08
CA LEU A 31 -16.66 -2.95 -0.21
C LEU A 31 -15.85 -1.72 0.23
N ALA A 32 -16.38 -0.52 -0.03
CA ALA A 32 -15.72 0.73 0.34
C ALA A 32 -15.60 0.88 1.87
N GLU A 33 -16.63 0.48 2.62
CA GLU A 33 -16.59 0.46 4.09
C GLU A 33 -15.62 -0.60 4.62
N GLY A 34 -15.57 -1.78 4.00
CA GLY A 34 -14.59 -2.81 4.31
C GLY A 34 -13.15 -2.32 4.11
N LEU A 35 -12.89 -1.62 3.00
CA LEU A 35 -11.59 -1.05 2.69
C LEU A 35 -11.15 0.02 3.69
N ARG A 36 -12.06 0.89 4.16
CA ARG A 36 -11.75 1.91 5.19
C ARG A 36 -11.20 1.30 6.49
N ASN A 37 -11.66 0.11 6.84
CA ASN A 37 -11.25 -0.61 8.05
C ASN A 37 -10.10 -1.60 7.80
N ARG A 38 -9.68 -1.80 6.55
CA ARG A 38 -8.56 -2.69 6.18
C ARG A 38 -7.22 -2.03 6.48
N ALA A 39 -6.25 -2.84 6.89
CA ALA A 39 -4.84 -2.49 6.87
C ALA A 39 -4.06 -3.60 6.17
N ALA A 40 -3.11 -3.23 5.31
CA ALA A 40 -2.14 -4.13 4.71
C ALA A 40 -0.84 -4.10 5.52
N VAL A 41 -0.19 -5.25 5.67
CA VAL A 41 1.07 -5.38 6.41
C VAL A 41 2.15 -5.90 5.47
N TYR A 42 3.21 -5.12 5.28
CA TYR A 42 4.36 -5.48 4.47
C TYR A 42 5.58 -5.68 5.37
N LEU A 43 6.10 -6.91 5.39
CA LEU A 43 7.33 -7.22 6.12
C LEU A 43 8.53 -6.77 5.29
N VAL A 44 9.42 -6.01 5.93
CA VAL A 44 10.62 -5.50 5.27
C VAL A 44 11.77 -6.50 5.49
N PRO A 45 12.62 -6.75 4.47
CA PRO A 45 13.85 -7.51 4.67
C PRO A 45 14.71 -6.91 5.79
N GLU A 46 15.48 -7.76 6.47
CA GLU A 46 16.47 -7.28 7.42
C GLU A 46 17.53 -6.48 6.65
N GLY A 47 17.77 -5.23 7.05
CA GLY A 47 18.77 -4.38 6.43
C GLY A 47 20.17 -5.01 6.54
N PRO A 48 21.11 -4.65 5.65
CA PRO A 48 22.43 -5.28 5.59
C PRO A 48 23.24 -5.16 6.88
N THR A 49 22.96 -4.15 7.69
CA THR A 49 23.61 -3.92 8.99
C THR A 49 22.81 -4.47 10.18
N GLY A 50 21.55 -4.86 9.97
CA GLY A 50 20.61 -5.26 11.02
C GLY A 50 20.29 -4.17 12.05
N ARG A 51 20.65 -2.90 11.77
CA ARG A 51 20.55 -1.75 12.69
C ARG A 51 19.53 -0.70 12.27
N GLU A 52 18.99 -0.80 11.07
CA GLU A 52 17.93 0.10 10.60
C GLU A 52 16.62 -0.27 11.27
N GLU A 53 16.22 0.56 12.23
CA GLU A 53 14.95 0.39 12.95
C GLU A 53 13.75 0.84 12.11
N THR A 54 13.97 1.77 11.17
CA THR A 54 12.93 2.29 10.27
C THR A 54 13.43 2.23 8.82
N PRO A 55 12.94 1.29 8.01
CA PRO A 55 13.29 1.25 6.60
C PRO A 55 12.71 2.47 5.85
N PRO A 56 13.41 3.00 4.84
CA PRO A 56 12.94 4.13 4.04
C PRO A 56 11.70 3.73 3.24
N LEU A 57 10.55 4.40 3.48
CA LEU A 57 9.30 4.07 2.79
C LEU A 57 9.41 4.26 1.26
N ASP A 58 10.17 5.26 0.81
CA ASP A 58 10.36 5.61 -0.59
C ASP A 58 10.81 4.40 -1.42
N ASP A 59 11.74 3.62 -0.89
CA ASP A 59 12.32 2.42 -1.52
C ASP A 59 11.26 1.33 -1.78
N TYR A 60 10.19 1.28 -0.98
CA TYR A 60 9.14 0.26 -1.06
C TYR A 60 7.81 0.80 -1.60
N SER A 61 7.62 2.12 -1.59
CA SER A 61 6.35 2.77 -1.89
C SER A 61 5.77 2.36 -3.26
N LYS A 62 6.62 2.28 -4.28
CA LYS A 62 6.23 1.91 -5.65
C LYS A 62 5.71 0.47 -5.71
N GLU A 63 6.41 -0.47 -5.08
CA GLU A 63 6.01 -1.89 -5.06
C GLU A 63 4.72 -2.08 -4.25
N ILE A 64 4.59 -1.39 -3.12
CA ILE A 64 3.36 -1.40 -2.31
C ILE A 64 2.17 -0.92 -3.16
N PHE A 65 2.32 0.18 -3.90
CA PHE A 65 1.25 0.65 -4.80
C PHE A 65 0.92 -0.36 -5.87
N GLN A 66 1.92 -0.97 -6.51
CA GLN A 66 1.70 -1.98 -7.52
C GLN A 66 0.88 -3.15 -6.96
N TYR A 67 1.28 -3.72 -5.83
CA TYR A 67 0.58 -4.85 -5.21
C TYR A 67 -0.85 -4.50 -4.79
N GLU A 68 -1.07 -3.33 -4.17
CA GLU A 68 -2.42 -2.94 -3.75
C GLU A 68 -3.35 -2.62 -4.93
N LEU A 69 -2.83 -2.23 -6.10
CA LEU A 69 -3.63 -1.94 -7.29
C LEU A 69 -3.89 -3.20 -8.12
N GLU A 70 -2.86 -4.04 -8.29
CA GLU A 70 -2.93 -5.31 -9.02
C GLU A 70 -3.94 -6.29 -8.39
N ALA A 71 -4.13 -6.20 -7.07
CA ALA A 71 -5.15 -6.97 -6.37
C ALA A 71 -6.59 -6.68 -6.84
N TRP A 72 -6.83 -5.53 -7.51
CA TRP A 72 -8.14 -5.15 -8.03
C TRP A 72 -8.23 -5.25 -9.56
N ASP A 73 -7.17 -4.85 -10.26
CA ASP A 73 -7.16 -4.85 -11.72
C ASP A 73 -5.73 -5.13 -12.19
N THR A 74 -5.54 -6.17 -13.01
CA THR A 74 -4.22 -6.51 -13.56
C THR A 74 -3.84 -5.67 -14.78
N ASP A 75 -4.78 -4.88 -15.32
CA ASP A 75 -4.53 -3.95 -16.40
C ASP A 75 -3.98 -2.61 -15.88
N GLU A 76 -2.66 -2.48 -15.89
CA GLU A 76 -1.95 -1.29 -15.40
C GLU A 76 -2.38 0.03 -16.07
N SER A 77 -2.97 -0.03 -17.27
CA SER A 77 -3.42 1.17 -17.98
C SER A 77 -4.63 1.84 -17.30
N LYS A 78 -5.35 1.11 -16.45
CA LYS A 78 -6.52 1.60 -15.68
C LYS A 78 -6.15 2.09 -14.29
N TRP A 79 -4.90 1.97 -13.90
CA TRP A 79 -4.43 2.38 -12.58
C TRP A 79 -4.31 3.90 -12.46
N PRO A 80 -4.48 4.47 -11.26
CA PRO A 80 -4.25 5.89 -11.04
C PRO A 80 -2.81 6.29 -11.40
N ALA A 81 -2.62 7.51 -11.90
CA ALA A 81 -1.30 8.09 -12.19
C ALA A 81 -1.29 9.60 -11.86
N PRO A 82 -0.18 10.16 -11.35
CA PRO A 82 1.08 9.50 -11.03
C PRO A 82 1.05 8.70 -9.71
N ARG A 83 1.84 7.63 -9.59
CA ARG A 83 1.91 6.75 -8.39
C ARG A 83 3.14 7.06 -7.53
N THR A 84 3.36 8.34 -7.23
CA THR A 84 4.49 8.75 -6.38
C THR A 84 4.08 8.88 -4.93
N LEU A 85 5.04 8.76 -4.02
CA LEU A 85 4.76 8.87 -2.59
C LEU A 85 4.25 10.26 -2.22
N GLU A 86 4.74 11.32 -2.89
CA GLU A 86 4.34 12.70 -2.67
C GLU A 86 2.84 12.92 -2.88
N MET A 87 2.22 12.23 -3.86
CA MET A 87 0.78 12.31 -4.09
C MET A 87 -0.03 11.99 -2.82
N PHE A 88 0.49 11.10 -1.98
CA PHE A 88 -0.16 10.67 -0.75
C PHE A 88 0.31 11.42 0.50
N LEU A 89 1.51 12.01 0.49
CA LEU A 89 2.05 12.78 1.60
C LEU A 89 1.63 14.26 1.59
N LEU A 90 1.31 14.83 0.42
CA LEU A 90 0.92 16.25 0.27
C LEU A 90 -0.53 16.55 0.67
N GLY A 91 -1.36 15.53 0.85
CA GLY A 91 -2.70 15.67 1.43
C GLY A 91 -2.66 15.56 2.95
N LYS A 92 -2.32 16.67 3.62
CA LYS A 92 -2.69 16.93 5.03
C LYS A 92 -3.95 17.78 5.08
#